data_AF-A0A6V7EZE0-F1
#
_entry.id   AF-A0A6V7EZE0-F1
#
_cell.length_a   1.000
_cell.length_b   1.000
_cell.length_c   1.000
_cell.angle_alpha   90.00
_cell.angle_beta   90.00
_cell.angle_gamma   90.00
#
_symmetry.space_group_name_H-M   'P 1'
#
loop_
_entity.id
_entity.type
_entity.pdbx_description
1 polymer ?
#
loop_
_entity_poly.entity_id
_entity_poly.type
_entity_poly.pdbx_seq_one_letter_code
_entity_poly.pdbx_strand_id
1 'polypeptide(L)'
;MTQPFCRASHVVLVALWVAMAAPSAWCQGYPMGHSGREALPPSARGNGRTLSDTIRQVQRSTGGQILSAERVPFDGGNLNRVKYMLDGRVHTVYESEQMQPPPPRRPAPPDAPPRDDNQ
;
A
#
# COMPACT_ATOMS: atom_id res chain seq x y z
N MET A 1 -6.35 -39.12 7.95
CA MET A 1 -7.60 -38.65 7.32
C MET A 1 -7.51 -37.14 7.14
N THR A 2 -7.33 -36.74 5.89
CA THR A 2 -7.14 -35.38 5.38
C THR A 2 -8.46 -34.63 5.35
N GLN A 3 -8.55 -33.44 5.97
CA GLN A 3 -9.70 -32.56 5.79
C GLN A 3 -9.46 -31.63 4.59
N PRO A 4 -10.34 -31.63 3.57
CA PRO A 4 -10.20 -30.79 2.40
C PRO A 4 -10.66 -29.36 2.69
N PHE A 5 -9.86 -28.41 2.19
CA PHE A 5 -10.19 -27.00 2.09
C PHE A 5 -11.49 -26.79 1.30
N CYS A 6 -12.57 -26.40 1.98
CA CYS A 6 -13.79 -25.91 1.32
C CYS A 6 -13.77 -24.38 1.28
N ARG A 7 -13.47 -23.89 0.08
CA ARG A 7 -13.65 -22.52 -0.41
C ARG A 7 -15.09 -22.05 -0.14
N ALA A 8 -15.26 -20.85 0.39
CA ALA A 8 -16.52 -20.11 0.28
C ALA A 8 -16.23 -18.61 0.20
N SER A 9 -15.92 -18.16 -1.02
CA SER A 9 -15.90 -16.74 -1.38
C SER A 9 -17.34 -16.22 -1.36
N HIS A 10 -17.73 -15.47 -0.34
CA HIS A 10 -18.96 -14.68 -0.37
C HIS A 10 -18.65 -13.30 -0.94
N VAL A 11 -18.80 -13.15 -2.25
CA VAL A 11 -18.90 -11.85 -2.93
C VAL A 11 -20.34 -11.38 -2.72
N VAL A 12 -20.58 -10.49 -1.77
CA VAL A 12 -21.87 -9.82 -1.59
C VAL A 12 -21.84 -8.51 -2.35
N LEU A 13 -22.49 -8.49 -3.51
CA LEU A 13 -22.85 -7.30 -4.28
C LEU A 13 -23.92 -6.53 -3.50
N VAL A 14 -23.60 -5.35 -2.96
CA VAL A 14 -24.59 -4.40 -2.43
C VAL A 14 -24.91 -3.37 -3.51
N ALA A 15 -26.19 -3.33 -3.88
CA ALA A 15 -26.73 -2.48 -4.93
C ALA A 15 -26.69 -0.99 -4.57
N LEU A 16 -26.30 -0.21 -5.57
CA LEU A 16 -26.24 1.26 -5.60
C LEU A 16 -27.66 1.85 -5.60
N TRP A 17 -27.96 2.79 -4.71
CA TRP A 17 -29.09 3.72 -4.85
C TRP A 17 -28.54 5.13 -5.05
N VAL A 18 -28.84 5.72 -6.21
CA VAL A 18 -28.52 7.10 -6.58
C VAL A 18 -29.72 7.97 -6.25
N ALA A 19 -29.56 8.91 -5.33
CA ALA A 19 -30.50 10.02 -5.13
C ALA A 19 -29.85 11.30 -5.64
N MET A 20 -30.41 11.84 -6.73
CA MET A 20 -30.08 13.14 -7.31
C MET A 20 -30.67 14.27 -6.46
N ALA A 21 -29.82 15.19 -5.99
CA ALA A 21 -30.24 16.49 -5.48
C ALA A 21 -29.34 17.60 -6.08
N ALA A 22 -29.99 18.68 -6.48
CA ALA A 22 -29.63 19.71 -7.46
C ALA A 22 -28.34 20.56 -7.19
N PRO A 23 -27.83 21.28 -8.22
CA PRO A 23 -26.53 21.91 -8.22
C PRO A 23 -26.56 23.34 -7.64
N SER A 24 -25.82 23.58 -6.56
CA SER A 24 -25.47 24.94 -6.14
C SER A 24 -24.10 25.31 -6.70
N ALA A 25 -24.12 26.21 -7.69
CA ALA A 25 -22.96 26.84 -8.28
C ALA A 25 -22.22 27.70 -7.25
N TRP A 26 -21.03 27.25 -6.85
CA TRP A 26 -20.02 28.09 -6.21
C TRP A 26 -18.99 28.44 -7.29
N CYS A 27 -19.30 29.47 -8.07
CA CYS A 27 -18.27 30.19 -8.82
C CYS A 27 -17.38 30.91 -7.80
N GLN A 28 -16.20 30.36 -7.51
CA GLN A 28 -15.13 31.11 -6.84
C GLN A 28 -13.86 31.05 -7.69
N GLY A 29 -13.71 32.10 -8.50
CA GLY A 29 -12.47 32.75 -8.92
C GLY A 29 -11.21 31.90 -9.18
N TYR A 30 -10.85 31.76 -10.45
CA TYR A 30 -9.44 31.73 -10.84
C TYR A 30 -8.98 33.17 -11.02
N PRO A 31 -7.82 33.54 -10.47
CA PRO A 31 -6.78 33.99 -11.39
C PRO A 31 -5.44 33.30 -11.18
N MET A 32 -4.89 32.96 -12.35
CA MET A 32 -3.56 32.51 -12.71
C MET A 32 -2.41 33.09 -11.87
N GLY A 33 -1.41 32.25 -11.57
CA GLY A 33 -0.09 32.70 -11.19
C GLY A 33 0.89 31.55 -11.04
N HIS A 34 1.81 31.42 -12.01
CA HIS A 34 3.22 31.01 -11.89
C HIS A 34 3.57 29.97 -10.79
N SER A 35 4.27 28.86 -11.02
CA SER A 35 5.30 28.58 -12.01
C SER A 35 5.86 27.19 -11.69
N GLY A 36 6.40 26.52 -12.71
CA GLY A 36 7.28 25.36 -12.66
C GLY A 36 7.67 24.82 -11.28
N ARG A 37 6.81 23.98 -10.71
CA ARG A 37 7.27 22.92 -9.81
C ARG A 37 6.65 21.66 -10.34
N GLU A 38 7.44 20.91 -11.10
CA GLU A 38 7.25 19.49 -11.29
C GLU A 38 6.74 18.93 -9.96
N ALA A 39 5.45 18.59 -9.94
CA ALA A 39 4.88 17.87 -8.83
C ALA A 39 5.61 16.54 -8.82
N LEU A 40 6.66 16.47 -8.00
CA LEU A 40 7.33 15.22 -7.67
C LEU A 40 6.26 14.15 -7.51
N PRO A 41 6.45 12.95 -8.09
CA PRO A 41 5.45 11.90 -7.97
C PRO A 41 5.07 11.74 -6.49
N PRO A 42 3.78 11.56 -6.16
CA PRO A 42 3.30 11.43 -4.78
C PRO A 42 3.87 10.19 -4.04
N SER A 43 4.84 9.48 -4.61
CA SER A 43 5.64 8.44 -3.97
C SER A 43 6.45 8.91 -2.77
N ALA A 44 6.52 10.23 -2.49
CA ALA A 44 7.24 10.79 -1.36
C ALA A 44 6.40 11.08 -0.10
N ARG A 45 5.07 10.84 -0.09
CA ARG A 45 4.20 11.30 1.03
C ARG A 45 3.57 10.22 1.90
N GLY A 46 3.95 8.95 1.74
CA GLY A 46 3.46 7.84 2.57
C GLY A 46 4.61 7.06 3.19
N ASN A 47 5.32 7.64 4.15
CA ASN A 47 6.50 7.03 4.78
C ASN A 47 6.15 6.04 5.92
N GLY A 48 4.91 5.55 5.96
CA GLY A 48 4.46 4.46 6.81
C GLY A 48 4.60 3.12 6.08
N ARG A 49 4.92 2.05 6.81
CA ARG A 49 5.05 0.72 6.20
C ARG A 49 3.67 0.23 5.75
N THR A 50 3.49 0.09 4.44
CA THR A 50 2.23 -0.38 3.85
C THR A 50 2.09 -1.89 3.99
N LEU A 51 0.86 -2.41 3.97
CA LEU A 51 0.60 -3.86 3.99
C LEU A 51 1.42 -4.63 2.92
N SER A 52 1.53 -4.06 1.72
CA SER A 52 2.30 -4.65 0.62
C SER A 52 3.80 -4.71 0.90
N ASP A 53 4.32 -3.72 1.63
CA ASP A 53 5.73 -3.68 2.01
C ASP A 53 6.04 -4.76 3.06
N THR A 54 5.18 -4.89 4.08
CA THR A 54 5.25 -5.97 5.07
C THR A 54 5.16 -7.35 4.40
N ILE A 55 4.27 -7.56 3.43
CA ILE A 55 4.19 -8.83 2.68
C ILE A 55 5.51 -9.14 1.97
N ARG A 56 6.07 -8.18 1.23
CA ARG A 56 7.35 -8.36 0.53
C ARG A 56 8.49 -8.65 1.50
N GLN A 57 8.50 -7.97 2.64
CA GLN A 57 9.50 -8.18 3.69
C GLN A 57 9.38 -9.58 4.31
N VAL A 58 8.17 -10.04 4.64
CA VAL A 58 7.94 -11.39 5.17
C VAL A 58 8.36 -12.45 4.16
N GLN A 59 7.95 -12.31 2.90
CA GLN A 59 8.35 -13.22 1.83
C GLN A 59 9.86 -13.25 1.62
N ARG A 60 10.53 -12.09 1.65
CA ARG A 60 11.99 -12.00 1.49
C ARG A 60 12.76 -12.56 2.68
N SER A 61 12.34 -12.22 3.89
CA SER A 61 13.04 -12.59 5.13
C SER A 61 12.83 -14.06 5.49
N THR A 62 11.65 -14.58 5.21
CA THR A 62 11.22 -15.89 5.70
C THR A 62 11.11 -16.93 4.60
N GLY A 63 10.86 -16.51 3.34
CA GLY A 63 10.58 -17.44 2.24
C GLY A 63 9.25 -18.19 2.36
N GLY A 64 8.49 -17.95 3.43
CA GLY A 64 7.25 -18.64 3.75
C GLY A 64 6.06 -18.24 2.87
N GLN A 65 5.12 -19.15 2.70
CA GLN A 65 3.89 -18.90 1.94
C GLN A 65 2.94 -17.99 2.73
N ILE A 66 2.48 -16.89 2.12
CA ILE A 66 1.49 -16.02 2.72
C ILE A 66 0.11 -16.69 2.67
N LEU A 67 -0.56 -16.76 3.83
CA LEU A 67 -1.90 -17.31 3.97
C LEU A 67 -2.95 -16.22 4.07
N SER A 68 -2.64 -15.12 4.76
CA SER A 68 -3.53 -13.99 4.94
C SER A 68 -2.72 -12.73 5.24
N ALA A 69 -3.18 -11.59 4.74
CA ALA A 69 -2.60 -10.29 5.01
C ALA A 69 -3.73 -9.27 5.08
N GLU A 70 -3.93 -8.66 6.24
CA GLU A 70 -5.02 -7.73 6.49
C GLU A 70 -4.55 -6.57 7.36
N ARG A 71 -5.30 -5.46 7.32
CA ARG A 71 -5.11 -4.36 8.26
C ARG A 71 -6.11 -4.50 9.40
N VAL A 72 -5.60 -4.46 10.62
CA VAL A 72 -6.38 -4.62 11.85
C VAL A 72 -6.35 -3.30 12.61
N PRO A 73 -7.50 -2.73 13.00
CA PRO A 73 -7.52 -1.55 13.84
C PRO A 73 -6.91 -1.86 15.21
N PHE A 74 -6.02 -1.00 15.70
CA PHE A 74 -5.36 -1.13 16.99
C PHE A 74 -4.96 0.25 17.50
N ASP A 75 -5.32 0.55 18.76
CA ASP A 75 -4.93 1.78 19.46
C ASP A 75 -5.16 3.08 18.66
N GLY A 76 -6.34 3.22 18.05
CA GLY A 76 -6.69 4.40 17.25
C GLY A 76 -6.00 4.51 15.89
N GLY A 77 -5.19 3.52 15.50
CA GLY A 77 -4.57 3.39 14.18
C GLY A 77 -4.85 2.01 13.57
N ASN A 78 -4.08 1.66 12.53
CA ASN A 78 -4.09 0.32 11.95
C ASN A 78 -2.73 -0.36 12.14
N LEU A 79 -2.75 -1.69 12.24
CA LEU A 79 -1.59 -2.57 12.13
C LEU A 79 -1.75 -3.46 10.91
N ASN A 80 -0.65 -3.75 10.25
CA ASN A 80 -0.58 -4.82 9.26
C ASN A 80 -0.42 -6.15 10.01
N ARG A 81 -1.36 -7.08 9.81
CA ARG A 81 -1.28 -8.46 10.29
C ARG A 81 -1.04 -9.38 9.11
N VAL A 82 0.09 -10.08 9.10
CA VAL A 82 0.43 -11.04 8.05
C VAL A 82 0.61 -12.42 8.66
N LYS A 83 -0.18 -13.38 8.18
CA LYS A 83 -0.06 -14.79 8.50
C LYS A 83 0.66 -15.52 7.38
N TYR A 84 1.70 -16.27 7.72
CA TYR A 84 2.46 -17.06 6.77
C TYR A 84 2.75 -18.46 7.31
N MET A 85 2.99 -19.38 6.41
CA MET A 85 3.42 -20.74 6.71
C MET A 85 4.93 -20.84 6.55
N LEU A 86 5.60 -21.30 7.60
CA LEU A 86 7.02 -21.61 7.63
C LEU A 86 7.20 -22.94 8.36
N ASP A 87 7.95 -23.87 7.78
CA ASP A 87 8.27 -25.18 8.38
C ASP A 87 7.03 -25.95 8.91
N GLY A 88 5.91 -25.88 8.16
CA GLY A 88 4.64 -26.52 8.53
C GLY A 88 3.89 -25.85 9.68
N ARG A 89 4.34 -24.69 10.16
CA ARG A 89 3.72 -23.91 11.23
C ARG A 89 3.23 -22.57 10.71
N VAL A 90 2.15 -22.08 11.31
CA VAL A 90 1.60 -20.77 10.97
C VAL A 90 2.18 -19.73 11.92
N HIS A 91 2.85 -18.74 11.35
CA HIS A 91 3.38 -17.59 12.05
C HIS A 91 2.56 -16.36 11.71
N THR A 92 2.46 -15.43 12.67
CA THR A 92 1.75 -14.16 12.50
C THR A 92 2.68 -13.02 12.84
N VAL A 93 2.85 -12.08 11.91
CA VAL A 93 3.59 -10.84 12.09
C VAL A 93 2.59 -9.70 12.24
N TYR A 94 2.85 -8.86 13.25
CA TYR A 94 2.11 -7.63 13.51
C TYR A 94 3.07 -6.46 13.32
N GLU A 95 2.68 -5.52 12.48
CA GLU A 95 3.51 -4.37 12.17
C GLU A 95 2.68 -3.11 12.18
N SER A 96 3.08 -2.14 13.01
CA SER A 96 2.41 -0.85 13.03
C SER A 96 2.75 -0.04 11.79
N GLU A 97 1.78 0.75 11.34
CA GLU A 97 1.99 1.74 10.28
C GLU A 97 2.89 2.90 10.73
N GLN A 98 3.44 2.84 11.95
CA GLN A 98 4.31 3.87 12.51
C GLN A 98 5.37 4.26 11.49
N MET A 99 5.41 5.58 11.25
CA MET A 99 6.26 6.26 10.28
C MET A 99 7.71 5.83 10.50
N GLN A 100 8.16 4.81 9.78
CA GLN A 100 9.55 4.39 9.87
C GLN A 100 10.38 5.40 9.07
N PRO A 101 11.52 5.87 9.58
CA PRO A 101 12.39 6.75 8.82
C PRO A 101 12.69 6.10 7.46
N PRO A 102 12.67 6.89 6.36
CA PRO A 102 12.90 6.34 5.03
C PRO A 102 14.24 5.60 5.01
N PRO A 103 14.33 4.43 4.34
CA PRO A 103 15.62 3.76 4.18
C PRO A 103 16.62 4.76 3.58
N PRO A 104 17.89 4.77 4.04
CA PRO A 104 18.87 5.72 3.54
C PRO A 104 18.93 5.60 2.01
N ARG A 105 18.57 6.68 1.32
CA ARG A 105 18.72 6.75 -0.13
C ARG A 105 20.21 6.59 -0.40
N ARG A 106 20.62 5.45 -0.99
CA ARG A 106 21.97 5.35 -1.54
C ARG A 106 22.11 6.47 -2.57
N PRO A 107 23.12 7.35 -2.48
CA PRO A 107 23.38 8.34 -3.52
C PRO A 107 23.48 7.63 -4.86
N ALA A 108 22.83 8.16 -5.89
CA ALA A 108 23.08 7.71 -7.25
C ALA A 108 24.59 7.84 -7.52
N PRO A 109 25.24 6.85 -8.14
CA PRO A 109 26.61 7.00 -8.61
C PRO A 109 26.69 8.27 -9.48
N PRO A 110 27.64 9.18 -9.23
CA PRO A 110 27.76 10.43 -9.98
C PRO A 110 28.03 10.22 -11.49
N ASP A 111 28.41 9.01 -11.90
CA ASP A 111 28.82 8.66 -13.26
C ASP A 111 27.80 7.79 -14.03
N ALA A 112 26.50 7.89 -13.74
CA ALA A 112 25.50 7.26 -14.60
C ALA A 112 25.46 8.01 -15.96
N PRO A 113 25.85 7.39 -17.10
CA PRO A 113 25.81 8.06 -18.39
C PRO A 113 24.37 8.46 -18.75
N PRO A 114 24.18 9.56 -19.52
CA PRO A 114 22.87 9.92 -20.04
C PRO A 114 22.26 8.71 -20.74
N ARG A 115 21.06 8.34 -20.32
CA ARG A 115 20.32 7.23 -20.88
C ARG A 115 19.87 7.60 -22.29
N ASP A 116 20.69 7.24 -23.27
CA ASP A 116 20.47 7.47 -24.70
C ASP A 116 19.57 6.36 -25.28
N ASP A 117 18.28 6.41 -24.95
CA ASP A 117 17.27 5.57 -25.60
C ASP A 117 16.14 6.44 -26.16
N ASN A 118 16.43 7.08 -27.29
CA ASN A 118 15.46 7.53 -28.29
C ASN A 118 16.03 7.19 -29.69
N GLN A 119 15.72 5.98 -30.17
CA GLN A 119 15.85 5.58 -31.57
C GLN A 119 14.51 5.00 -32.02
#